data_AF-A0A086A0P0-F1
#
_entry.id   AF-A0A086A0P0-F1
#
_cell.length_a   1.000
_cell.length_b   1.000
_cell.length_c   1.000
_cell.angle_alpha   90.00
_cell.angle_beta   90.00
_cell.angle_gamma   90.00
#
_symmetry.space_group_name_H-M   'P 1'
#
loop_
_entity.id
_entity.type
_entity.pdbx_description
1 polymer ?
#
loop_
_entity_poly.entity_id
_entity_poly.type
_entity_poly.pdbx_seq_one_letter_code
_entity_poly.pdbx_strand_id
1 'polypeptide(L)'
;MKSKILFFLLISGLSFSQQKNLKITDLKPKSEDSVFPLVSYSVNPRVENKINTFLQVDQLEYIPGAEGNPFKLVSAGKTSYSNYVYFYSWEKLETPKNILSIALDGEASGAYPESFLIWQNFDLRTGNFINAKDLFQPNAVKEIEGLIQKQVKKEIDDFLVQLKSEKNPSEEVLDQIAIYEGCFTQYTLGDIKYYFGKDKIRFIAGRCANHAMRALDELDSHVVEFSYKELDTYWSSYAKNLLSGSAQIDKTSLSNTLYKGKIDGKYPITVFIKQLYEDGSFSAMYWYDKNKKLIEWNGKIQGNHISLTESDYYSEEARQWMLRGFVEADVQGNKIIGTWQDYKTKKYLNLELEEL
;
A
#
# COMPACT_ATOMS: atom_id res chain seq x y z
N MET A 1 15.71 37.68 -49.85
CA MET A 1 16.22 36.32 -49.58
C MET A 1 15.58 35.82 -48.30
N LYS A 2 14.75 34.77 -48.38
CA LYS A 2 13.95 34.23 -47.27
C LYS A 2 14.79 33.22 -46.49
N SER A 3 15.05 33.48 -45.22
CA SER A 3 15.70 32.54 -44.30
C SER A 3 14.74 31.40 -43.97
N LYS A 4 15.15 30.16 -44.25
CA LYS A 4 14.36 28.95 -43.95
C LYS A 4 14.61 28.56 -42.49
N ILE A 5 13.57 28.68 -41.67
CA ILE A 5 13.52 28.08 -40.33
C ILE A 5 13.38 26.57 -40.53
N LEU A 6 14.38 25.81 -40.10
CA LEU A 6 14.36 24.35 -40.07
C LEU A 6 13.52 23.93 -38.85
N PHE A 7 12.32 23.42 -39.10
CA PHE A 7 11.46 22.84 -38.09
C PHE A 7 12.04 21.47 -37.71
N PHE A 8 12.71 21.37 -36.55
CA PHE A 8 13.04 20.08 -35.95
C PHE A 8 11.73 19.45 -35.45
N LEU A 9 11.15 18.60 -36.29
CA LEU A 9 10.16 17.61 -35.84
C LEU A 9 10.89 16.65 -34.89
N LEU A 10 10.76 16.92 -33.59
CA LEU A 10 10.95 15.92 -32.53
C LEU A 10 9.93 14.80 -32.81
N ILE A 11 10.37 13.81 -33.57
CA ILE A 11 9.76 12.49 -33.58
C ILE A 11 10.01 11.96 -32.17
N SER A 12 9.08 12.21 -31.26
CA SER A 12 8.97 11.51 -29.99
C SER A 12 8.83 10.04 -30.33
N GLY A 13 9.98 9.36 -30.33
CA GLY A 13 10.07 7.92 -30.51
C GLY A 13 9.06 7.29 -29.57
N LEU A 14 8.16 6.53 -30.18
CA LEU A 14 7.19 5.66 -29.54
C LEU A 14 7.88 4.89 -28.42
N SER A 15 7.73 5.35 -27.17
CA SER A 15 7.90 4.50 -26.01
C SER A 15 6.83 3.42 -26.15
N PHE A 16 7.21 2.28 -26.74
CA PHE A 16 6.37 1.10 -26.76
C PHE A 16 6.06 0.78 -25.30
N SER A 17 4.86 1.18 -24.85
CA SER A 17 4.30 0.78 -23.56
C SER A 17 4.48 -0.72 -23.44
N GLN A 18 5.36 -1.14 -22.52
CA GLN A 18 5.73 -2.54 -22.32
C GLN A 18 4.54 -3.40 -21.81
N GLN A 19 3.37 -2.78 -21.62
CA GLN A 19 2.14 -3.39 -21.10
C GLN A 19 0.93 -3.00 -21.97
N LYS A 20 1.00 -3.19 -23.30
CA LYS A 20 -0.09 -2.82 -24.24
C LYS A 20 -1.48 -3.40 -23.90
N ASN A 21 -1.53 -4.51 -23.18
CA ASN A 21 -2.78 -5.18 -22.78
C ASN A 21 -3.31 -4.72 -21.42
N LEU A 22 -2.56 -3.88 -20.70
CA LEU A 22 -2.99 -3.29 -19.45
C LEU A 22 -3.61 -1.92 -19.72
N LYS A 23 -4.90 -1.79 -19.39
CA LYS A 23 -5.63 -0.53 -19.46
C LYS A 23 -6.06 -0.14 -18.05
N ILE A 24 -6.12 1.15 -17.78
CA ILE A 24 -6.67 1.68 -16.53
C ILE A 24 -7.68 2.75 -16.93
N THR A 25 -8.86 2.67 -16.34
CA THR A 25 -9.96 3.61 -16.55
C THR A 25 -10.51 4.05 -15.21
N ASP A 26 -11.41 5.04 -15.19
CA ASP A 26 -12.06 5.42 -13.93
C ASP A 26 -13.11 4.40 -13.50
N LEU A 27 -13.00 3.92 -12.25
CA LEU A 27 -14.06 3.20 -11.56
C LEU A 27 -15.34 4.05 -11.55
N LYS A 28 -16.49 3.39 -11.72
CA LYS A 28 -17.79 4.06 -11.77
C LYS A 28 -18.53 3.95 -10.43
N PRO A 29 -19.33 4.96 -10.06
CA PRO A 29 -19.54 6.24 -10.77
C PRO A 29 -18.34 7.18 -10.63
N LYS A 30 -18.03 7.96 -11.67
CA LYS A 30 -16.98 8.98 -11.64
C LYS A 30 -17.60 10.35 -11.35
N SER A 31 -17.03 11.07 -10.40
CA SER A 31 -17.21 12.51 -10.16
C SER A 31 -15.84 13.18 -10.00
N GLU A 32 -15.81 14.47 -9.68
CA GLU A 32 -14.58 15.18 -9.31
C GLU A 32 -13.89 14.62 -8.06
N ASP A 33 -14.68 14.10 -7.11
CA ASP A 33 -14.19 13.54 -5.84
C ASP A 33 -14.04 12.00 -5.84
N SER A 34 -14.28 11.34 -6.98
CA SER A 34 -14.26 9.88 -7.10
C SER A 34 -13.51 9.37 -8.34
N VAL A 35 -12.41 10.05 -8.67
CA VAL A 35 -11.50 9.64 -9.73
C VAL A 35 -10.56 8.55 -9.22
N PHE A 36 -10.99 7.29 -9.34
CA PHE A 36 -10.27 6.13 -8.82
C PHE A 36 -9.98 5.11 -9.92
N PRO A 37 -8.81 4.43 -9.93
CA PRO A 37 -8.45 3.52 -11.01
C PRO A 37 -9.27 2.23 -10.96
N LEU A 38 -9.61 1.75 -12.16
CA LEU A 38 -10.09 0.41 -12.44
C LEU A 38 -9.15 -0.21 -13.47
N VAL A 39 -8.45 -1.26 -13.07
CA VAL A 39 -7.49 -1.97 -13.92
C VAL A 39 -8.23 -2.96 -14.82
N SER A 40 -7.82 -3.04 -16.08
CA SER A 40 -8.23 -4.09 -17.03
C SER A 40 -7.00 -4.75 -17.62
N TYR A 41 -6.90 -6.07 -17.51
CA TYR A 41 -5.79 -6.87 -17.98
C TYR A 41 -6.27 -8.15 -18.64
N SER A 42 -6.72 -8.01 -19.89
CA SER A 42 -7.42 -9.07 -20.64
C SER A 42 -6.63 -10.37 -20.81
N VAL A 43 -5.30 -10.30 -20.79
CA VAL A 43 -4.43 -11.48 -20.91
C VAL A 43 -4.32 -12.27 -19.61
N ASN A 44 -4.67 -11.68 -18.46
CA ASN A 44 -4.70 -12.36 -17.17
C ASN A 44 -5.80 -11.79 -16.25
N PRO A 45 -7.06 -12.23 -16.45
CA PRO A 45 -8.20 -11.78 -15.64
C PRO A 45 -8.06 -12.09 -14.15
N ARG A 46 -7.26 -13.09 -13.76
CA ARG A 46 -6.97 -13.38 -12.34
C ARG A 46 -6.21 -12.23 -11.70
N VAL A 47 -5.15 -11.76 -12.36
CA VAL A 47 -4.35 -10.60 -11.92
C VAL A 47 -5.20 -9.33 -11.89
N GLU A 48 -6.03 -9.10 -12.91
CA GLU A 48 -6.99 -7.98 -12.95
C GLU A 48 -7.89 -7.98 -11.70
N ASN A 49 -8.54 -9.12 -11.41
CA ASN A 49 -9.45 -9.25 -10.28
C ASN A 49 -8.73 -9.05 -8.94
N LYS A 50 -7.51 -9.58 -8.80
CA LYS A 50 -6.71 -9.45 -7.57
C LYS A 50 -6.34 -8.00 -7.29
N ILE A 51 -5.84 -7.28 -8.29
CA ILE A 51 -5.47 -5.86 -8.18
C ILE A 51 -6.70 -5.00 -7.85
N ASN A 52 -7.81 -5.17 -8.57
CA ASN A 52 -9.02 -4.38 -8.33
C ASN A 52 -9.66 -4.68 -6.97
N THR A 53 -9.59 -5.94 -6.51
CA THR A 53 -10.06 -6.33 -5.18
C THR A 53 -9.19 -5.70 -4.11
N PHE A 54 -7.87 -5.77 -4.24
CA PHE A 54 -6.95 -5.12 -3.32
C PHE A 54 -7.23 -3.61 -3.24
N LEU A 55 -7.24 -2.91 -4.38
CA LEU A 55 -7.43 -1.45 -4.42
C LEU A 55 -8.75 -1.02 -3.78
N GLN A 56 -9.87 -1.67 -4.13
CA GLN A 56 -11.18 -1.26 -3.64
C GLN A 56 -11.41 -1.66 -2.18
N VAL A 57 -10.92 -2.81 -1.73
CA VAL A 57 -11.06 -3.22 -0.33
C VAL A 57 -10.16 -2.37 0.56
N ASP A 58 -8.90 -2.16 0.19
CA ASP A 58 -7.95 -1.42 1.01
C ASP A 58 -8.24 0.08 1.07
N GLN A 59 -8.62 0.69 -0.06
CA GLN A 59 -8.81 2.15 -0.13
C GLN A 59 -10.26 2.59 0.08
N LEU A 60 -11.24 1.77 -0.31
CA LEU A 60 -12.66 2.16 -0.28
C LEU A 60 -13.49 1.36 0.73
N GLU A 61 -12.91 0.33 1.36
CA GLU A 61 -13.64 -0.69 2.14
C GLU A 61 -14.81 -1.30 1.36
N TYR A 62 -14.65 -1.41 0.04
CA TYR A 62 -15.67 -1.91 -0.86
C TYR A 62 -15.20 -3.20 -1.54
N ILE A 63 -16.03 -4.24 -1.46
CA ILE A 63 -15.77 -5.52 -2.12
C ILE A 63 -16.34 -5.45 -3.55
N PRO A 64 -15.51 -5.66 -4.60
CA PRO A 64 -15.98 -5.57 -5.98
C PRO A 64 -17.24 -6.38 -6.27
N GLY A 65 -18.21 -5.72 -6.90
CA GLY A 65 -19.51 -6.29 -7.25
C GLY A 65 -20.45 -6.50 -6.07
N ALA A 66 -20.19 -5.89 -4.91
CA ALA A 66 -21.22 -5.69 -3.89
C ALA A 66 -22.26 -4.67 -4.37
N GLU A 67 -23.45 -4.68 -3.79
CA GLU A 67 -24.48 -3.70 -4.16
C GLU A 67 -24.10 -2.29 -3.71
N GLY A 68 -24.50 -1.28 -4.50
CA GLY A 68 -24.32 0.13 -4.16
C GLY A 68 -23.08 0.78 -4.78
N ASN A 69 -22.83 2.02 -4.35
CA ASN A 69 -21.72 2.84 -4.84
C ASN A 69 -20.42 2.50 -4.09
N PRO A 70 -19.31 2.13 -4.78
CA PRO A 70 -18.02 1.86 -4.16
C PRO A 70 -17.50 2.98 -3.25
N PHE A 71 -17.83 4.23 -3.55
CA PHE A 71 -17.33 5.39 -2.82
C PHE A 71 -18.17 5.76 -1.59
N LYS A 72 -19.26 5.04 -1.32
CA LYS A 72 -20.25 5.43 -0.30
C LYS A 72 -19.66 5.51 1.11
N LEU A 73 -18.77 4.59 1.48
CA LEU A 73 -18.20 4.57 2.85
C LEU A 73 -17.19 5.72 3.02
N VAL A 74 -16.27 5.86 2.07
CA VAL A 74 -15.26 6.93 2.07
C VAL A 74 -15.88 8.33 2.01
N SER A 75 -16.87 8.54 1.15
CA SER A 75 -17.51 9.86 1.01
C SER A 75 -18.44 10.22 2.18
N ALA A 76 -18.77 9.26 3.04
CA ALA A 76 -19.63 9.48 4.20
C ALA A 76 -18.85 9.51 5.52
N GLY A 77 -17.52 9.35 5.49
CA GLY A 77 -16.71 9.24 6.70
C GLY A 77 -17.05 8.03 7.56
N LYS A 78 -17.45 6.91 6.93
CA LYS A 78 -17.94 5.69 7.61
C LYS A 78 -17.03 4.49 7.49
N THR A 79 -15.81 4.69 7.00
CA THR A 79 -14.75 3.69 6.99
C THR A 79 -14.22 3.45 8.42
N SER A 80 -13.37 2.43 8.60
CA SER A 80 -12.75 2.13 9.90
C SER A 80 -11.90 3.29 10.46
N TYR A 81 -11.39 4.14 9.58
CA TYR A 81 -10.62 5.35 9.93
C TYR A 81 -11.46 6.63 10.04
N SER A 82 -12.78 6.55 9.82
CA SER A 82 -13.76 7.62 10.10
C SER A 82 -13.47 9.01 9.48
N ASN A 83 -12.76 9.06 8.36
CA ASN A 83 -12.49 10.29 7.61
C ASN A 83 -13.30 10.33 6.32
N TYR A 84 -13.74 11.52 5.91
CA TYR A 84 -14.22 11.75 4.55
C TYR A 84 -13.03 11.63 3.60
N VAL A 85 -13.09 10.75 2.61
CA VAL A 85 -11.99 10.56 1.66
C VAL A 85 -12.48 10.78 0.24
N TYR A 86 -11.74 11.62 -0.46
CA TYR A 86 -11.95 11.98 -1.86
C TYR A 86 -10.72 11.63 -2.69
N PHE A 87 -10.95 11.16 -3.91
CA PHE A 87 -9.89 10.82 -4.86
C PHE A 87 -10.04 11.73 -6.08
N TYR A 88 -9.07 12.61 -6.29
CA TYR A 88 -9.12 13.64 -7.33
C TYR A 88 -8.48 13.18 -8.62
N SER A 89 -7.43 12.36 -8.55
CA SER A 89 -6.78 11.82 -9.73
C SER A 89 -5.98 10.55 -9.47
N TRP A 90 -5.64 9.86 -10.55
CA TRP A 90 -4.68 8.76 -10.54
C TRP A 90 -3.76 8.83 -11.76
N GLU A 91 -2.54 8.33 -11.59
CA GLU A 91 -1.54 8.26 -12.66
C GLU A 91 -0.92 6.86 -12.73
N LYS A 92 -0.85 6.30 -13.94
CA LYS A 92 -0.04 5.11 -14.20
C LYS A 92 1.41 5.52 -14.46
N LEU A 93 2.33 5.03 -13.64
CA LEU A 93 3.76 5.36 -13.78
C LEU A 93 4.47 4.43 -14.78
N GLU A 94 5.46 4.96 -15.49
CA GLU A 94 6.33 4.16 -16.35
C GLU A 94 7.26 3.29 -15.50
N THR A 95 7.17 1.97 -15.71
CA THR A 95 7.77 0.94 -14.86
C THR A 95 8.26 -0.24 -15.72
N PRO A 96 9.14 -1.11 -15.17
CA PRO A 96 9.50 -2.38 -15.82
C PRO A 96 8.27 -3.24 -16.14
N LYS A 97 8.38 -4.05 -17.18
CA LYS A 97 7.29 -4.87 -17.74
C LYS A 97 6.40 -5.58 -16.72
N ASN A 98 6.96 -6.16 -15.66
CA ASN A 98 6.23 -6.96 -14.67
C ASN A 98 5.64 -6.14 -13.52
N ILE A 99 5.82 -4.83 -13.49
CA ILE A 99 5.41 -3.98 -12.37
C ILE A 99 4.32 -3.02 -12.84
N LEU A 100 3.26 -2.87 -12.06
CA LEU A 100 2.31 -1.78 -12.20
C LEU A 100 2.44 -0.87 -10.97
N SER A 101 2.84 0.38 -11.19
CA SER A 101 2.76 1.43 -10.17
C SER A 101 1.68 2.44 -10.54
N ILE A 102 0.78 2.72 -9.59
CA ILE A 102 -0.29 3.71 -9.70
C ILE A 102 -0.12 4.73 -8.57
N ALA A 103 -0.02 6.01 -8.91
CA ALA A 103 -0.14 7.10 -7.95
C ALA A 103 -1.62 7.49 -7.80
N LEU A 104 -2.07 7.71 -6.57
CA LEU A 104 -3.40 8.22 -6.24
C LEU A 104 -3.23 9.51 -5.46
N ASP A 105 -3.91 10.55 -5.93
CA ASP A 105 -3.97 11.87 -5.31
C ASP A 105 -5.39 12.14 -4.83
N GLY A 106 -5.49 12.75 -3.65
CA GLY A 106 -6.77 12.98 -3.02
C GLY A 106 -6.65 13.72 -1.70
N GLU A 107 -7.71 13.65 -0.91
CA GLU A 107 -7.80 14.30 0.38
C GLU A 107 -8.53 13.44 1.39
N ALA A 108 -8.03 13.42 2.63
CA ALA A 108 -8.73 12.87 3.78
C ALA A 108 -9.09 14.02 4.72
N SER A 109 -10.38 14.18 4.99
CA SER A 109 -10.94 15.24 5.80
C SER A 109 -11.55 14.66 7.09
N GLY A 110 -10.96 15.01 8.23
CA GLY A 110 -11.48 14.74 9.57
C GLY A 110 -11.84 16.05 10.26
N ALA A 111 -11.08 16.45 11.28
CA ALA A 111 -11.16 17.79 11.86
C ALA A 111 -10.69 18.88 10.88
N TYR A 112 -9.69 18.54 10.05
CA TYR A 112 -9.16 19.40 8.99
C TYR A 112 -8.92 18.55 7.72
N PRO A 113 -9.02 19.16 6.53
CA PRO A 113 -8.61 18.53 5.28
C PRO A 113 -7.11 18.28 5.19
N GLU A 114 -6.70 17.10 4.76
CA GLU A 114 -5.30 16.77 4.48
C GLU A 114 -5.17 16.08 3.11
N SER A 115 -4.50 16.75 2.17
CA SER A 115 -4.17 16.14 0.88
C SER A 115 -3.21 14.98 1.07
N PHE A 116 -3.39 13.91 0.29
CA PHE A 116 -2.49 12.78 0.27
C PHE A 116 -2.05 12.43 -1.15
N LEU A 117 -0.84 11.90 -1.22
CA LEU A 117 -0.33 11.14 -2.34
C LEU A 117 0.07 9.76 -1.83
N ILE A 118 -0.46 8.72 -2.48
CA ILE A 118 -0.15 7.32 -2.18
C ILE A 118 0.20 6.57 -3.46
N TRP A 119 1.04 5.55 -3.34
CA TRP A 119 1.49 4.76 -4.47
C TRP A 119 1.20 3.28 -4.23
N GLN A 120 0.58 2.66 -5.22
CA GLN A 120 0.18 1.26 -5.17
C GLN A 120 0.99 0.48 -6.20
N ASN A 121 1.77 -0.50 -5.74
CA ASN A 121 2.73 -1.24 -6.56
C ASN A 121 2.30 -2.71 -6.65
N PHE A 122 2.11 -3.23 -7.87
CA PHE A 122 1.63 -4.58 -8.10
C PHE A 122 2.56 -5.37 -9.02
N ASP A 123 2.75 -6.64 -8.71
CA ASP A 123 3.39 -7.61 -9.59
C ASP A 123 2.38 -8.13 -10.61
N LEU A 124 2.55 -7.81 -11.89
CA LEU A 124 1.62 -8.21 -12.95
C LEU A 124 1.66 -9.71 -13.28
N ARG A 125 2.57 -10.49 -12.69
CA ARG A 125 2.61 -11.95 -12.83
C ARG A 125 1.62 -12.62 -11.88
N THR A 126 1.44 -12.06 -10.68
CA THR A 126 0.64 -12.66 -9.60
C THR A 126 -0.59 -11.82 -9.22
N GLY A 127 -0.54 -10.51 -9.45
CA GLY A 127 -1.51 -9.53 -8.97
C GLY A 127 -1.29 -9.10 -7.51
N ASN A 128 -0.21 -9.56 -6.89
CA ASN A 128 0.12 -9.22 -5.50
C ASN A 128 0.57 -7.76 -5.40
N PHE A 129 0.20 -7.12 -4.30
CA PHE A 129 0.89 -5.92 -3.87
C PHE A 129 2.35 -6.27 -3.57
N ILE A 130 3.25 -5.40 -3.99
CA ILE A 130 4.68 -5.56 -3.76
C ILE A 130 4.97 -4.93 -2.39
N ASN A 131 5.48 -5.69 -1.42
CA ASN A 131 5.96 -5.13 -0.16
C ASN A 131 7.41 -4.68 -0.32
N ALA A 132 7.77 -3.49 0.18
CA ALA A 132 9.15 -2.99 0.06
C ALA A 132 10.17 -3.92 0.73
N LYS A 133 9.84 -4.49 1.91
CA LYS A 133 10.68 -5.48 2.60
C LYS A 133 10.99 -6.72 1.74
N ASP A 134 10.03 -7.19 0.92
CA ASP A 134 10.20 -8.39 0.08
C ASP A 134 11.18 -8.16 -1.08
N LEU A 135 11.50 -6.90 -1.41
CA LEU A 135 12.44 -6.57 -2.47
C LEU A 135 13.88 -6.89 -2.11
N PHE A 136 14.21 -6.95 -0.82
CA PHE A 136 15.57 -7.05 -0.35
C PHE A 136 15.85 -8.39 0.31
N GLN A 137 17.12 -8.80 0.28
CA GLN A 137 17.55 -9.95 1.07
C GLN A 137 17.33 -9.67 2.55
N PRO A 138 16.97 -10.67 3.38
CA PRO A 138 16.68 -10.44 4.81
C PRO A 138 17.82 -9.74 5.57
N ASN A 139 19.07 -10.03 5.22
CA ASN A 139 20.26 -9.39 5.81
C ASN A 139 20.54 -7.97 5.27
N ALA A 140 19.95 -7.58 4.14
CA ALA A 140 20.12 -6.26 3.53
C ALA A 140 19.08 -5.24 4.01
N VAL A 141 17.93 -5.68 4.53
CA VAL A 141 16.80 -4.80 4.95
C VAL A 141 17.27 -3.64 5.82
N LYS A 142 18.00 -3.93 6.91
CA LYS A 142 18.48 -2.89 7.85
C LYS A 142 19.51 -1.95 7.22
N GLU A 143 20.31 -2.45 6.28
CA GLU A 143 21.28 -1.62 5.57
C GLU A 143 20.58 -0.63 4.64
N ILE A 144 19.56 -1.07 3.89
CA ILE A 144 18.76 -0.19 3.04
C ILE A 144 17.98 0.85 3.84
N GLU A 145 17.36 0.42 4.96
CA GLU A 145 16.73 1.36 5.90
C GLU A 145 17.75 2.42 6.34
N GLY A 146 18.95 2.01 6.76
CA GLY A 146 20.02 2.93 7.14
C GLY A 146 20.46 3.88 6.03
N LEU A 147 20.51 3.43 4.77
CA LEU A 147 20.82 4.28 3.62
C LEU A 147 19.75 5.35 3.39
N ILE A 148 18.47 4.98 3.46
CA ILE A 148 17.35 5.91 3.32
C ILE A 148 17.39 6.94 4.45
N GLN A 149 17.45 6.47 5.71
CA GLN A 149 17.48 7.32 6.89
C GLN A 149 18.66 8.31 6.85
N LYS A 150 19.83 7.85 6.39
CA LYS A 150 21.02 8.70 6.24
C LYS A 150 20.82 9.82 5.21
N GLN A 151 20.17 9.54 4.08
CA GLN A 151 19.91 10.56 3.06
C GLN A 151 18.89 11.59 3.55
N VAL A 152 17.78 11.15 4.14
CA VAL A 152 16.77 12.05 4.71
C VAL A 152 17.38 12.93 5.81
N LYS A 153 18.10 12.32 6.74
CA LYS A 153 18.79 13.06 7.81
C LYS A 153 19.77 14.08 7.25
N LYS A 154 20.52 13.72 6.21
CA LYS A 154 21.46 14.64 5.59
C LYS A 154 20.77 15.87 4.99
N GLU A 155 19.66 15.69 4.29
CA GLU A 155 18.89 16.80 3.72
C GLU A 155 18.38 17.75 4.81
N ILE A 156 17.84 17.20 5.89
CA ILE A 156 17.38 17.97 7.06
C ILE A 156 18.55 18.69 7.73
N ASP A 157 19.66 18.01 7.98
CA ASP A 157 20.84 18.59 8.63
C ASP A 157 21.44 19.73 7.78
N ASP A 158 21.51 19.56 6.45
CA ASP A 158 21.97 20.61 5.53
C ASP A 158 21.05 21.84 5.56
N PHE A 159 19.72 21.63 5.59
CA PHE A 159 18.75 22.72 5.68
C PHE A 159 18.81 23.44 7.04
N LEU A 160 18.98 22.70 8.13
CA LEU A 160 19.20 23.26 9.46
C LEU A 160 20.45 24.14 9.53
N VAL A 161 21.53 23.75 8.85
CA VAL A 161 22.75 24.59 8.76
C VAL A 161 22.44 25.91 8.06
N GLN A 162 21.63 25.89 6.99
CA GLN A 162 21.19 27.10 6.30
C GLN A 162 20.39 28.02 7.23
N LEU A 163 19.33 27.51 7.87
CA LEU A 163 18.47 28.29 8.77
C LEU A 163 19.26 28.90 9.94
N LYS A 164 20.13 28.11 10.57
CA LYS A 164 20.94 28.55 11.73
C LYS A 164 22.04 29.55 11.37
N SER A 165 22.35 29.71 10.08
CA SER A 165 23.34 30.70 9.62
C SER A 165 22.77 32.12 9.52
N GLU A 166 21.44 32.27 9.61
CA GLU A 166 20.77 33.56 9.51
C GLU A 166 21.11 34.47 10.70
N LYS A 167 21.43 35.73 10.41
CA LYS A 167 21.72 36.74 11.44
C LYS A 167 20.42 37.41 11.87
N ASN A 168 20.11 37.32 13.16
CA ASN A 168 18.85 37.80 13.75
C ASN A 168 17.64 37.06 13.15
N PRO A 169 17.54 35.73 13.34
CA PRO A 169 16.44 34.94 12.79
C PRO A 169 15.09 35.48 13.27
N SER A 170 14.11 35.50 12.37
CA SER A 170 12.73 35.78 12.73
C SER A 170 12.17 34.67 13.63
N GLU A 171 11.03 34.93 14.28
CA GLU A 171 10.29 33.89 15.02
C GLU A 171 9.91 32.71 14.12
N GLU A 172 9.52 32.99 12.87
CA GLU A 172 9.23 31.98 11.86
C GLU A 172 10.42 31.04 11.61
N VAL A 173 11.63 31.60 11.45
CA VAL A 173 12.86 30.80 11.26
C VAL A 173 13.19 29.97 12.51
N LEU A 174 12.94 30.50 13.71
CA LEU A 174 13.14 29.75 14.95
C LEU A 174 12.15 28.57 15.05
N ASP A 175 10.90 28.77 14.65
CA ASP A 175 9.89 27.70 14.60
C ASP A 175 10.24 26.64 13.55
N GLN A 176 10.73 27.05 12.37
CA GLN A 176 11.26 26.12 11.36
C GLN A 176 12.40 25.27 11.92
N ILE A 177 13.37 25.90 12.60
CA ILE A 177 14.48 25.17 13.24
C ILE A 177 13.93 24.11 14.22
N ALA A 178 12.95 24.48 15.06
CA ALA A 178 12.36 23.54 16.02
C ALA A 178 11.65 22.35 15.34
N ILE A 179 10.95 22.59 14.23
CA ILE A 179 10.30 21.53 13.44
C ILE A 179 11.34 20.53 12.92
N TYR A 180 12.41 21.01 12.30
CA TYR A 180 13.42 20.14 11.68
C TYR A 180 14.31 19.44 12.72
N GLU A 181 14.62 20.09 13.85
CA GLU A 181 15.33 19.43 14.96
C GLU A 181 14.52 18.28 15.59
N GLY A 182 13.19 18.40 15.60
CA GLY A 182 12.27 17.37 16.09
C GLY A 182 11.87 16.32 15.06
N CYS A 183 12.39 16.39 13.83
CA CYS A 183 11.88 15.57 12.73
C CYS A 183 12.19 14.07 12.91
N PHE A 184 11.17 13.23 12.72
CA PHE A 184 11.33 11.78 12.77
C PHE A 184 12.09 11.28 11.54
N THR A 185 13.20 10.58 11.76
CA THR A 185 14.06 10.07 10.66
C THR A 185 14.25 8.56 10.68
N GLN A 186 13.59 7.82 11.57
CA GLN A 186 13.78 6.38 11.76
C GLN A 186 12.81 5.53 10.92
N TYR A 187 12.72 5.81 9.62
CA TYR A 187 11.80 5.11 8.72
C TYR A 187 12.20 3.65 8.49
N THR A 188 11.21 2.75 8.42
CA THR A 188 11.41 1.33 8.08
C THR A 188 10.86 1.03 6.69
N LEU A 189 11.31 -0.05 6.07
CA LEU A 189 10.72 -0.55 4.82
C LEU A 189 9.29 -1.09 5.01
N GLY A 190 8.79 -1.19 6.25
CA GLY A 190 7.41 -1.58 6.53
C GLY A 190 6.42 -0.43 6.36
N ASP A 191 6.87 0.80 6.63
CA ASP A 191 5.99 1.97 6.76
C ASP A 191 6.27 3.05 5.72
N ILE A 192 7.46 3.02 5.10
CA ILE A 192 7.83 4.03 4.11
C ILE A 192 7.03 3.86 2.81
N LYS A 193 6.56 4.97 2.27
CA LYS A 193 5.93 5.00 0.96
C LYS A 193 6.99 4.84 -0.12
N TYR A 194 6.66 4.18 -1.23
CA TYR A 194 7.62 3.99 -2.30
C TYR A 194 6.93 3.68 -3.64
N TYR A 195 7.65 3.86 -4.74
CA TYR A 195 7.18 3.46 -6.06
C TYR A 195 8.33 3.16 -7.03
N PHE A 196 8.01 2.41 -8.07
CA PHE A 196 8.93 2.12 -9.15
C PHE A 196 8.85 3.20 -10.24
N GLY A 197 10.01 3.65 -10.71
CA GLY A 197 10.17 4.32 -12.00
C GLY A 197 10.63 3.32 -13.06
N LYS A 198 11.10 3.80 -14.21
CA LYS A 198 11.57 2.95 -15.31
C LYS A 198 12.86 2.18 -14.99
N ASP A 199 13.80 2.85 -14.31
CA ASP A 199 15.18 2.41 -14.07
C ASP A 199 15.64 2.60 -12.61
N LYS A 200 14.70 3.02 -11.75
CA LYS A 200 14.94 3.36 -10.35
C LYS A 200 13.75 3.04 -9.46
N ILE A 201 14.02 2.96 -8.17
CA ILE A 201 13.01 2.94 -7.11
C ILE A 201 13.12 4.25 -6.32
N ARG A 202 11.98 4.73 -5.83
CA ARG A 202 11.91 5.95 -5.02
C ARG A 202 11.20 5.65 -3.72
N PHE A 203 11.80 6.09 -2.63
CA PHE A 203 11.27 6.03 -1.28
C PHE A 203 10.88 7.44 -0.85
N ILE A 204 9.70 7.59 -0.26
CA ILE A 204 9.13 8.87 0.13
C ILE A 204 8.95 8.86 1.65
N ALA A 205 9.85 9.55 2.32
CA ALA A 205 9.71 9.86 3.73
C ALA A 205 8.75 11.06 3.88
N GLY A 206 7.83 10.96 4.84
CA GLY A 206 6.87 12.03 5.10
C GLY A 206 7.52 13.29 5.65
N ARG A 207 6.79 14.40 5.56
CA ARG A 207 7.19 15.72 6.06
C ARG A 207 7.45 15.76 7.57
N CYS A 208 8.17 16.79 8.00
CA CYS A 208 8.51 17.01 9.40
C CYS A 208 7.37 17.70 10.17
N ALA A 209 6.63 18.60 9.51
CA ALA A 209 5.55 19.34 10.16
C ALA A 209 4.23 18.57 10.25
N ASN A 210 3.50 18.82 11.33
CA ASN A 210 2.09 18.49 11.41
C ASN A 210 1.25 19.40 10.49
N HIS A 211 -0.05 19.12 10.40
CA HIS A 211 -0.98 19.90 9.56
C HIS A 211 -0.95 21.41 9.86
N ALA A 212 -0.96 21.79 11.14
CA ALA A 212 -1.05 23.20 11.55
C ALA A 212 0.20 24.02 11.20
N MET A 213 1.37 23.38 11.16
CA MET A 213 2.65 24.03 10.90
C MET A 213 3.15 23.79 9.46
N ARG A 214 2.29 23.29 8.56
CA ARG A 214 2.70 22.93 7.20
C ARG A 214 3.32 24.08 6.41
N ALA A 215 2.84 25.32 6.62
CA ALA A 215 3.38 26.49 5.95
C ALA A 215 4.86 26.77 6.26
N LEU A 216 5.36 26.24 7.39
CA LEU A 216 6.75 26.38 7.83
C LEU A 216 7.64 25.25 7.31
N ASP A 217 7.06 24.18 6.74
CA ASP A 217 7.82 23.05 6.21
C ASP A 217 8.14 23.25 4.73
N GLU A 218 9.29 23.85 4.46
CA GLU A 218 9.78 24.11 3.10
C GLU A 218 10.30 22.87 2.38
N LEU A 219 10.79 21.87 3.12
CA LEU A 219 11.26 20.60 2.54
C LEU A 219 10.10 19.67 2.16
N ASP A 220 8.96 19.77 2.85
CA ASP A 220 7.81 18.87 2.69
C ASP A 220 8.25 17.40 2.75
N SER A 221 7.91 16.56 1.77
CA SER A 221 8.28 15.14 1.77
C SER A 221 9.68 14.92 1.20
N HIS A 222 10.43 14.01 1.82
CA HIS A 222 11.80 13.68 1.44
C HIS A 222 11.85 12.52 0.44
N VAL A 223 12.42 12.74 -0.73
CA VAL A 223 12.51 11.75 -1.81
C VAL A 223 13.92 11.16 -1.87
N VAL A 224 14.03 9.86 -1.57
CA VAL A 224 15.27 9.10 -1.72
C VAL A 224 15.17 8.20 -2.94
N GLU A 225 16.08 8.35 -3.89
CA GLU A 225 16.10 7.57 -5.12
C GLU A 225 17.32 6.64 -5.19
N PHE A 226 17.10 5.43 -5.70
CA PHE A 226 18.18 4.51 -6.06
C PHE A 226 17.91 3.93 -7.44
N SER A 227 18.93 3.93 -8.31
CA SER A 227 18.88 3.12 -9.52
C SER A 227 18.83 1.63 -9.16
N TYR A 228 18.23 0.81 -10.02
CA TYR A 228 18.20 -0.63 -9.77
C TYR A 228 19.59 -1.26 -9.71
N LYS A 229 20.57 -0.65 -10.39
CA LYS A 229 21.95 -1.11 -10.42
C LYS A 229 22.68 -0.84 -9.10
N GLU A 230 22.42 0.30 -8.46
CA GLU A 230 22.99 0.60 -7.13
C GLU A 230 22.57 -0.42 -6.08
N LEU A 231 21.40 -1.02 -6.27
CA LEU A 231 20.82 -1.97 -5.33
C LEU A 231 21.03 -3.45 -5.70
N ASP A 232 21.82 -3.75 -6.74
CA ASP A 232 21.94 -5.10 -7.33
C ASP A 232 22.38 -6.19 -6.34
N THR A 233 23.27 -5.82 -5.41
CA THR A 233 23.76 -6.72 -4.36
C THR A 233 22.76 -6.94 -3.23
N TYR A 234 21.81 -6.03 -3.04
CA TYR A 234 20.83 -6.06 -1.95
C TYR A 234 19.52 -6.75 -2.35
N TRP A 235 19.23 -6.85 -3.66
CA TRP A 235 18.00 -7.45 -4.15
C TRP A 235 17.84 -8.91 -3.73
N SER A 236 16.63 -9.25 -3.30
CA SER A 236 16.17 -10.64 -3.18
C SER A 236 16.08 -11.30 -4.56
N SER A 237 15.95 -12.64 -4.60
CA SER A 237 15.64 -13.35 -5.85
C SER A 237 14.34 -12.83 -6.47
N TYR A 238 13.35 -12.55 -5.62
CA TYR A 238 12.06 -11.99 -6.01
C TYR A 238 12.24 -10.67 -6.79
N ALA A 239 12.96 -9.70 -6.24
CA ALA A 239 13.19 -8.42 -6.91
C ALA A 239 13.98 -8.59 -8.22
N LYS A 240 15.00 -9.45 -8.25
CA LYS A 240 15.78 -9.72 -9.47
C LYS A 240 14.91 -10.28 -10.59
N ASN A 241 14.02 -11.22 -10.28
CA ASN A 241 13.08 -11.78 -11.24
C ASN A 241 12.01 -10.77 -11.67
N LEU A 242 11.52 -9.96 -10.73
CA LEU A 242 10.56 -8.90 -11.00
C LEU A 242 11.12 -7.85 -11.98
N LEU A 243 12.31 -7.31 -11.68
CA LEU A 243 12.96 -6.23 -12.45
C LEU A 243 13.48 -6.68 -13.81
N SER A 244 13.93 -7.93 -13.94
CA SER A 244 14.44 -8.49 -15.21
C SER A 244 13.35 -8.82 -16.23
N GLY A 245 12.07 -8.78 -15.85
CA GLY A 245 10.97 -9.24 -16.70
C GLY A 245 10.81 -10.76 -16.74
N SER A 246 11.47 -11.49 -15.83
CA SER A 246 11.39 -12.95 -15.72
C SER A 246 9.98 -13.42 -15.34
N ALA A 247 9.56 -14.56 -15.89
CA ALA A 247 8.31 -15.22 -15.52
C ALA A 247 8.42 -16.00 -14.19
N GLN A 248 9.62 -16.16 -13.64
CA GLN A 248 9.83 -16.84 -12.36
C GLN A 248 9.19 -16.05 -11.22
N ILE A 249 8.32 -16.72 -10.47
CA ILE A 249 7.65 -16.17 -9.29
C ILE A 249 8.34 -16.76 -8.06
N ASP A 250 8.72 -15.88 -7.12
CA ASP A 250 9.27 -16.27 -5.82
C ASP A 250 8.23 -15.98 -4.73
N LYS A 251 8.37 -16.66 -3.59
CA LYS A 251 7.49 -16.46 -2.44
C LYS A 251 7.77 -15.11 -1.77
N THR A 252 6.71 -14.38 -1.47
CA THR A 252 6.73 -13.10 -0.73
C THR A 252 6.15 -13.28 0.68
N SER A 253 6.23 -12.22 1.49
CA SER A 253 5.56 -12.17 2.79
C SER A 253 4.03 -12.27 2.68
N LEU A 254 3.37 -12.55 3.80
CA LEU A 254 1.91 -12.65 3.89
C LEU A 254 1.21 -11.30 3.86
N SER A 255 1.93 -10.21 4.15
CA SER A 255 1.38 -8.85 4.16
C SER A 255 0.81 -8.50 2.79
N ASN A 256 -0.27 -7.72 2.80
CA ASN A 256 -0.93 -7.22 1.61
C ASN A 256 -1.34 -8.33 0.61
N THR A 257 -1.72 -9.51 1.12
CA THR A 257 -2.01 -10.69 0.28
C THR A 257 -3.46 -11.13 0.40
N LEU A 258 -4.07 -11.43 -0.76
CA LEU A 258 -5.42 -11.98 -0.87
C LEU A 258 -5.39 -13.50 -0.94
N TYR A 259 -6.27 -14.13 -0.16
CA TYR A 259 -6.52 -15.56 -0.13
C TYR A 259 -7.98 -15.85 -0.41
N LYS A 260 -8.26 -16.99 -1.00
CA LYS A 260 -9.61 -17.48 -1.26
C LYS A 260 -9.76 -18.91 -0.80
N GLY A 261 -10.92 -19.24 -0.27
CA GLY A 261 -11.15 -20.58 0.24
C GLY A 261 -12.52 -20.76 0.85
N LYS A 262 -12.62 -21.64 1.85
CA LYS A 262 -13.89 -22.01 2.46
C LYS A 262 -13.79 -22.23 3.97
N ILE A 263 -14.88 -21.93 4.66
CA ILE A 263 -15.17 -22.44 6.01
C ILE A 263 -16.09 -23.65 5.88
N ASP A 264 -15.79 -24.73 6.61
CA ASP A 264 -16.52 -26.01 6.67
C ASP A 264 -16.71 -26.68 5.30
N GLY A 265 -15.80 -26.42 4.35
CA GLY A 265 -15.93 -26.86 2.95
C GLY A 265 -17.14 -26.30 2.20
N LYS A 266 -17.95 -25.46 2.85
CA LYS A 266 -19.29 -25.06 2.41
C LYS A 266 -19.39 -23.57 2.12
N TYR A 267 -18.79 -22.73 2.95
CA TYR A 267 -18.99 -21.28 2.90
C TYR A 267 -17.78 -20.62 2.23
N PRO A 268 -17.88 -20.20 0.95
CA PRO A 268 -16.76 -19.56 0.26
C PRO A 268 -16.48 -18.20 0.88
N ILE A 269 -15.21 -17.97 1.17
CA ILE A 269 -14.71 -16.72 1.73
C ILE A 269 -13.49 -16.25 0.95
N THR A 270 -13.27 -14.94 1.01
CA THR A 270 -12.03 -14.30 0.60
C THR A 270 -11.47 -13.56 1.81
N VAL A 271 -10.16 -13.64 2.00
CA VAL A 271 -9.42 -13.04 3.12
C VAL A 271 -8.36 -12.12 2.53
N PHE A 272 -8.26 -10.91 3.08
CA PHE A 272 -7.21 -9.97 2.82
C PHE A 272 -6.34 -9.82 4.08
N ILE A 273 -5.10 -10.31 4.05
CA ILE A 273 -4.12 -10.05 5.11
C ILE A 273 -3.55 -8.67 4.82
N LYS A 274 -3.86 -7.69 5.67
CA LYS A 274 -3.50 -6.28 5.46
C LYS A 274 -2.07 -6.04 5.89
N GLN A 275 -1.78 -6.24 7.18
CA GLN A 275 -0.47 -5.91 7.74
C GLN A 275 0.00 -6.98 8.71
N LEU A 276 1.27 -7.38 8.56
CA LEU A 276 2.02 -8.16 9.54
C LEU A 276 3.11 -7.26 10.14
N TYR A 277 3.06 -7.08 11.45
CA TYR A 277 3.99 -6.26 12.22
C TYR A 277 5.20 -7.09 12.69
N GLU A 278 6.29 -6.41 13.06
CA GLU A 278 7.53 -7.06 13.50
C GLU A 278 7.38 -7.86 14.80
N ASP A 279 6.42 -7.49 15.65
CA ASP A 279 6.09 -8.22 16.89
C ASP A 279 5.22 -9.46 16.64
N GLY A 280 4.94 -9.77 15.38
CA GLY A 280 4.09 -10.88 14.95
C GLY A 280 2.60 -10.58 15.08
N SER A 281 2.17 -9.40 15.54
CA SER A 281 0.77 -9.01 15.41
C SER A 281 0.40 -8.86 13.94
N PHE A 282 -0.82 -9.21 13.57
CA PHE A 282 -1.29 -8.97 12.21
C PHE A 282 -2.79 -8.72 12.15
N SER A 283 -3.19 -7.93 11.16
CA SER A 283 -4.58 -7.59 10.87
C SER A 283 -4.99 -8.16 9.52
N ALA A 284 -6.21 -8.66 9.46
CA ALA A 284 -6.82 -9.17 8.25
C ALA A 284 -8.30 -8.77 8.21
N MET A 285 -8.85 -8.75 7.00
CA MET A 285 -10.29 -8.66 6.77
C MET A 285 -10.72 -9.88 5.99
N TYR A 286 -11.90 -10.40 6.27
CA TYR A 286 -12.50 -11.43 5.42
C TYR A 286 -13.95 -11.11 5.09
N TRP A 287 -14.47 -11.79 4.08
CA TRP A 287 -15.88 -11.71 3.74
C TRP A 287 -16.35 -13.02 3.12
N TYR A 288 -17.63 -13.33 3.34
CA TYR A 288 -18.31 -14.37 2.58
C TYR A 288 -18.57 -13.88 1.16
N ASP A 289 -18.15 -14.65 0.15
CA ASP A 289 -18.26 -14.27 -1.27
C ASP A 289 -19.71 -13.95 -1.67
N LYS A 290 -20.69 -14.61 -1.02
CA LYS A 290 -22.12 -14.40 -1.25
C LYS A 290 -22.61 -13.05 -0.70
N ASN A 291 -22.18 -12.67 0.50
CA ASN A 291 -22.77 -11.56 1.24
C ASN A 291 -21.95 -10.27 1.11
N LYS A 292 -20.66 -10.38 0.77
CA LYS A 292 -19.75 -9.25 0.52
C LYS A 292 -19.78 -8.16 1.60
N LYS A 293 -19.72 -8.59 2.86
CA LYS A 293 -19.57 -7.72 4.02
C LYS A 293 -18.21 -7.99 4.65
N LEU A 294 -17.40 -6.95 4.81
CA LEU A 294 -16.11 -7.02 5.48
C LEU A 294 -16.31 -7.34 6.97
N ILE A 295 -15.46 -8.23 7.47
CA ILE A 295 -15.39 -8.64 8.87
C ILE A 295 -13.90 -8.64 9.26
N GLU A 296 -13.58 -8.00 10.37
CA GLU A 296 -12.21 -7.87 10.84
C GLU A 296 -11.74 -9.11 11.62
N TRP A 297 -10.50 -9.49 11.35
CA TRP A 297 -9.73 -10.46 12.10
C TRP A 297 -8.46 -9.81 12.62
N ASN A 298 -8.23 -9.93 13.92
CA ASN A 298 -7.05 -9.41 14.58
C ASN A 298 -6.36 -10.54 15.32
N GLY A 299 -5.03 -10.59 15.29
CA GLY A 299 -4.34 -11.69 15.93
C GLY A 299 -2.83 -11.62 15.85
N LYS A 300 -2.20 -12.78 15.96
CA LYS A 300 -0.75 -12.94 15.94
C LYS A 300 -0.34 -14.12 15.06
N ILE A 301 0.85 -14.03 14.51
CA ILE A 301 1.56 -15.14 13.89
C ILE A 301 2.84 -15.43 14.67
N GLN A 302 3.08 -16.70 14.95
CA GLN A 302 4.32 -17.18 15.54
C GLN A 302 4.87 -18.33 14.69
N GLY A 303 6.02 -18.09 14.04
CA GLY A 303 6.53 -19.02 13.03
C GLY A 303 5.56 -19.11 11.85
N ASN A 304 4.94 -20.27 11.66
CA ASN A 304 3.91 -20.48 10.63
C ASN A 304 2.48 -20.58 11.22
N HIS A 305 2.31 -20.45 12.53
CA HIS A 305 1.02 -20.59 13.19
C HIS A 305 0.33 -19.24 13.37
N ILE A 306 -0.94 -19.16 13.00
CA ILE A 306 -1.80 -18.00 13.04
C ILE A 306 -2.89 -18.23 14.09
N SER A 307 -3.02 -17.29 15.00
CA SER A 307 -4.12 -17.21 15.98
C SER A 307 -4.86 -15.89 15.80
N LEU A 308 -6.14 -15.94 15.45
CA LEU A 308 -6.99 -14.77 15.21
C LEU A 308 -8.24 -14.78 16.07
N THR A 309 -8.73 -13.58 16.35
CA THR A 309 -10.02 -13.33 16.95
C THR A 309 -10.92 -12.58 15.98
N GLU A 310 -12.15 -13.07 15.84
CA GLU A 310 -13.24 -12.41 15.15
C GLU A 310 -14.15 -11.70 16.16
N SER A 311 -14.31 -10.40 15.98
CA SER A 311 -15.22 -9.58 16.77
C SER A 311 -16.54 -9.36 16.04
N ASP A 312 -17.66 -9.34 16.78
CA ASP A 312 -19.00 -9.08 16.25
C ASP A 312 -19.31 -7.56 16.33
N TYR A 313 -19.31 -7.01 17.54
CA TYR A 313 -19.54 -5.58 17.80
C TYR A 313 -18.92 -5.14 19.13
N TYR A 314 -18.66 -3.85 19.29
CA TYR A 314 -18.25 -3.28 20.59
C TYR A 314 -19.48 -3.03 21.46
N SER A 315 -19.50 -3.62 22.66
CA SER A 315 -20.57 -3.38 23.64
C SER A 315 -20.18 -2.24 24.56
N GLU A 316 -20.88 -1.11 24.48
CA GLU A 316 -20.67 0.04 25.37
C GLU A 316 -20.93 -0.33 26.84
N GLU A 317 -21.93 -1.17 27.11
CA GLU A 317 -22.26 -1.64 28.46
C GLU A 317 -21.13 -2.46 29.06
N ALA A 318 -20.58 -3.40 28.26
CA ALA A 318 -19.51 -4.27 28.72
C ALA A 318 -18.10 -3.67 28.53
N ARG A 319 -18.00 -2.53 27.86
CA ARG A 319 -16.75 -1.85 27.46
C ARG A 319 -15.73 -2.79 26.81
N GLN A 320 -16.22 -3.69 25.95
CA GLN A 320 -15.40 -4.69 25.28
C GLN A 320 -16.00 -5.13 23.94
N TRP A 321 -15.14 -5.63 23.05
CA TRP A 321 -15.56 -6.29 21.81
C TRP A 321 -16.17 -7.65 22.12
N MET A 322 -17.40 -7.86 21.64
CA MET A 322 -18.09 -9.13 21.74
C MET A 322 -17.51 -10.09 20.71
N LEU A 323 -17.01 -11.23 21.18
CA LEU A 323 -16.34 -12.19 20.31
C LEU A 323 -17.34 -13.06 19.55
N ARG A 324 -17.05 -13.28 18.27
CA ARG A 324 -17.80 -14.16 17.39
C ARG A 324 -17.13 -15.52 17.25
N GLY A 325 -15.81 -15.53 17.07
CA GLY A 325 -15.06 -16.76 16.89
C GLY A 325 -13.56 -16.59 17.00
N PHE A 326 -12.87 -17.72 16.99
CA PHE A 326 -11.41 -17.80 16.97
C PHE A 326 -10.97 -18.56 15.73
N VAL A 327 -9.82 -18.20 15.17
CA VAL A 327 -9.18 -18.98 14.11
C VAL A 327 -7.81 -19.41 14.60
N GLU A 328 -7.53 -20.70 14.47
CA GLU A 328 -6.20 -21.28 14.67
C GLU A 328 -5.82 -22.00 13.38
N ALA A 329 -4.73 -21.58 12.73
CA ALA A 329 -4.36 -22.08 11.41
C ALA A 329 -2.84 -22.07 11.18
N ASP A 330 -2.38 -22.92 10.27
CA ASP A 330 -0.98 -22.98 9.86
C ASP A 330 -0.80 -22.57 8.41
N VAL A 331 0.25 -21.78 8.17
CA VAL A 331 0.72 -21.40 6.84
C VAL A 331 1.53 -22.55 6.26
N GLN A 332 1.06 -23.12 5.15
CA GLN A 332 1.67 -24.24 4.45
C GLN A 332 1.85 -23.88 2.97
N GLY A 333 3.03 -23.39 2.61
CA GLY A 333 3.30 -22.93 1.25
C GLY A 333 2.48 -21.69 0.89
N ASN A 334 1.55 -21.84 -0.05
CA ASN A 334 0.56 -20.84 -0.49
C ASN A 334 -0.84 -21.06 0.14
N LYS A 335 -0.96 -21.99 1.08
CA LYS A 335 -2.21 -22.32 1.77
C LYS A 335 -2.17 -21.92 3.23
N ILE A 336 -3.36 -21.64 3.76
CA ILE A 336 -3.59 -21.50 5.20
C ILE A 336 -4.67 -22.50 5.57
N ILE A 337 -4.33 -23.44 6.45
CA ILE A 337 -5.21 -24.56 6.83
C ILE A 337 -5.36 -24.56 8.34
N GLY A 338 -6.59 -24.63 8.83
CA GLY A 338 -6.85 -24.56 10.25
C GLY A 338 -8.30 -24.79 10.61
N THR A 339 -8.71 -24.18 11.71
CA THR A 339 -10.08 -24.24 12.22
C THR A 339 -10.58 -22.87 12.58
N TRP A 340 -11.87 -22.65 12.34
CA TRP A 340 -12.65 -21.56 12.91
C TRP A 340 -13.53 -22.13 14.03
N GLN A 341 -13.48 -21.54 15.21
CA GLN A 341 -14.27 -21.95 16.37
C GLN A 341 -15.29 -20.89 16.72
N ASP A 342 -16.57 -21.27 16.82
CA ASP A 342 -17.62 -20.38 17.31
C ASP A 342 -17.43 -20.07 18.80
N TYR A 343 -17.42 -18.78 19.16
CA TYR A 343 -17.14 -18.34 20.52
C TYR A 343 -18.15 -18.88 21.55
N LYS A 344 -19.44 -18.95 21.19
CA LYS A 344 -20.53 -19.28 22.11
C LYS A 344 -20.77 -20.78 22.20
N THR A 345 -20.87 -21.43 21.05
CA THR A 345 -21.20 -22.86 20.94
C THR A 345 -19.98 -23.77 21.02
N LYS A 346 -18.77 -23.21 20.89
CA LYS A 346 -17.49 -23.93 20.84
C LYS A 346 -17.38 -24.91 19.67
N LYS A 347 -18.28 -24.84 18.69
CA LYS A 347 -18.24 -25.65 17.48
C LYS A 347 -17.02 -25.29 16.64
N TYR A 348 -16.28 -26.31 16.20
CA TYR A 348 -15.16 -26.17 15.27
C TYR A 348 -15.62 -26.43 13.84
N LEU A 349 -15.13 -25.60 12.91
CA LEU A 349 -15.31 -25.71 11.47
C LEU A 349 -13.93 -25.69 10.81
N ASN A 350 -13.71 -26.47 9.76
CA ASN A 350 -12.45 -26.42 9.03
C ASN A 350 -12.30 -25.09 8.28
N LEU A 351 -11.10 -24.55 8.24
CA LEU A 351 -10.72 -23.40 7.43
C LEU A 351 -9.67 -23.83 6.43
N GLU A 352 -9.93 -23.61 5.15
CA GLU A 352 -8.97 -23.89 4.07
C GLU A 352 -8.93 -22.68 3.15
N LEU A 353 -7.75 -22.09 3.01
CA LEU A 353 -7.48 -20.93 2.17
C LEU A 353 -6.29 -21.22 1.25
N GLU A 354 -6.32 -20.65 0.06
CA GLU A 354 -5.23 -20.65 -0.90
C GLU A 354 -5.04 -19.23 -1.45
N GLU A 355 -3.79 -18.84 -1.68
CA GLU A 355 -3.47 -17.52 -2.23
C GLU A 355 -4.18 -17.29 -3.58
N LEU A 356 -4.88 -16.14 -3.70
CA LEU A 356 -5.79 -15.84 -4.82
C LEU A 356 -5.08 -15.77 -6.16
#